data_AF-A0AAW2E6Z0-F1
#
_entry.id   AF-A0AAW2E6Z0-F1
#
_cell.length_a   1.000
_cell.length_b   1.000
_cell.length_c   1.000
_cell.angle_alpha   90.00
_cell.angle_beta   90.00
_cell.angle_gamma   90.00
#
_symmetry.space_group_name_H-M   'P 1'
#
loop_
_entity.id
_entity.type
_entity.pdbx_description
1 polymer ?
#
loop_
_entity_poly.entity_id
_entity_poly.type
_entity_poly.pdbx_seq_one_letter_code
_entity_poly.pdbx_strand_id
1 'polypeptide(L)'
;MKTSTQCENKWKDIKRKYMETKDHNNKSGNDPKTCKFYEEIEEVLGEKPCVKPVSIASNLNKRQREVVNCKELSDSDKINEETSCSSTQNEETPPKKRKNTRIQRELQDWSAALLADAKTREEARERRHQEAIAESKAAINAYKEMMEKLIGKL
;
A
#
# COMPACT_ATOMS: atom_id res chain seq x y z
N MET A 1 -5.88 37.95 -34.53
CA MET A 1 -5.11 37.72 -33.27
C MET A 1 -5.62 36.45 -32.59
N LYS A 2 -4.80 35.80 -31.76
CA LYS A 2 -5.28 34.77 -30.82
C LYS A 2 -5.58 35.44 -29.48
N THR A 3 -6.66 35.06 -28.81
CA THR A 3 -6.94 35.54 -27.45
C THR A 3 -6.12 34.74 -26.42
N SER A 4 -5.84 35.32 -25.26
CA SER A 4 -5.07 34.65 -24.19
C SER A 4 -5.65 33.27 -23.84
N THR A 5 -6.98 33.19 -23.72
CA THR A 5 -7.72 31.93 -23.49
C THR A 5 -7.51 30.87 -24.57
N GLN A 6 -7.38 31.27 -25.85
CA GLN A 6 -7.08 30.33 -26.94
C GLN A 6 -5.67 29.77 -26.83
N CYS A 7 -4.70 30.59 -26.42
CA CYS A 7 -3.32 30.14 -26.17
C CYS A 7 -3.26 29.20 -24.95
N GLU A 8 -3.93 29.54 -23.86
CA GLU A 8 -3.99 28.72 -22.64
C GLU A 8 -4.64 27.36 -22.90
N ASN A 9 -5.79 27.33 -23.58
CA ASN A 9 -6.47 26.08 -23.93
C ASN A 9 -5.60 25.22 -24.86
N LYS A 10 -4.91 25.83 -25.83
CA LYS A 10 -3.99 25.12 -26.71
C LYS A 10 -2.81 24.52 -25.93
N TRP A 11 -2.26 25.24 -24.96
CA TRP A 11 -1.21 24.72 -24.07
C TRP A 11 -1.71 23.55 -23.19
N LYS A 12 -2.92 23.65 -22.61
CA LYS A 12 -3.54 22.55 -21.86
C LYS A 12 -3.73 21.30 -22.70
N ASP A 13 -4.18 21.44 -23.95
CA ASP A 13 -4.34 20.32 -24.89
C ASP A 13 -3.00 19.67 -25.27
N ILE A 14 -1.96 20.48 -25.51
CA ILE A 14 -0.61 20.00 -25.79
C ILE A 14 -0.04 19.24 -24.59
N LYS A 15 -0.13 19.82 -23.38
CA LYS A 15 0.31 19.17 -22.13
C LYS A 15 -0.44 17.87 -21.86
N ARG A 16 -1.76 17.82 -22.11
CA ARG A 16 -2.57 16.60 -21.95
C ARG A 16 -2.08 15.47 -22.85
N LYS A 17 -1.86 15.73 -24.14
CA LYS A 17 -1.35 14.72 -25.10
C LYS A 17 0.06 14.23 -24.75
N TYR A 18 0.93 15.12 -24.27
CA TYR A 18 2.25 14.74 -23.78
C TYR A 18 2.16 13.80 -22.56
N MET A 19 1.31 14.13 -21.57
CA MET A 19 1.06 13.26 -20.41
C MET A 19 0.46 11.90 -20.81
N GLU A 20 -0.52 11.86 -21.72
CA GLU A 20 -1.09 10.62 -22.27
C GLU A 20 -0.02 9.75 -22.96
N THR A 21 0.89 10.37 -23.72
CA THR A 21 2.01 9.68 -24.38
C THR A 21 3.02 9.13 -23.37
N LYS A 22 3.42 9.94 -22.38
CA LYS A 22 4.38 9.56 -21.34
C LYS A 22 3.83 8.44 -20.43
N ASP A 23 2.56 8.53 -20.04
CA ASP A 23 1.85 7.48 -19.29
C ASP A 23 1.67 6.18 -20.09
N HIS A 24 1.60 6.25 -21.42
CA HIS A 24 1.54 5.07 -22.28
C HIS A 24 2.90 4.36 -22.33
N ASN A 25 3.97 5.12 -22.55
CA ASN A 25 5.34 4.60 -22.65
C ASN A 25 5.88 4.09 -21.31
N ASN A 26 5.41 4.63 -20.18
CA ASN A 26 5.80 4.18 -18.83
C ASN A 26 5.12 2.86 -18.40
N LYS A 27 4.34 2.22 -19.27
CA LYS A 27 3.74 0.90 -19.03
C LYS A 27 4.47 -0.16 -19.85
N SER A 28 5.00 -1.16 -19.17
CA SER A 28 5.63 -2.32 -19.82
C SER A 28 4.65 -3.01 -20.78
N GLY A 29 5.17 -3.44 -21.94
CA GLY A 29 4.40 -4.14 -22.98
C GLY A 29 3.63 -3.25 -23.98
N ASN A 30 3.73 -1.92 -23.88
CA ASN A 30 3.19 -1.01 -24.90
C ASN A 30 4.24 -0.69 -25.98
N ASP A 31 3.77 -0.47 -27.22
CA ASP A 31 4.58 0.11 -28.28
C ASP A 31 4.97 1.57 -27.96
N PRO A 32 6.21 1.99 -28.26
CA PRO A 32 6.65 3.36 -28.01
C PRO A 32 5.86 4.34 -28.88
N LYS A 33 5.21 5.32 -28.24
CA LYS A 33 4.51 6.43 -28.93
C LYS A 33 5.25 7.74 -28.73
N THR A 34 5.25 8.57 -29.76
CA THR A 34 5.80 9.93 -29.72
C THR A 34 4.73 10.94 -30.14
N CYS A 35 4.91 12.19 -29.74
CA CYS A 35 4.05 13.32 -30.11
C CYS A 35 4.88 14.39 -30.82
N LYS A 36 4.24 15.24 -31.63
CA LYS A 36 4.92 16.22 -32.52
C LYS A 36 5.86 17.21 -31.81
N PHE A 37 5.64 17.45 -30.52
CA PHE A 37 6.43 18.35 -29.68
C PHE A 37 6.93 17.62 -28.43
N TYR A 38 7.13 16.30 -28.50
CA TYR A 38 7.43 15.49 -27.31
C TYR A 38 8.73 15.94 -26.63
N GLU A 39 9.80 16.11 -27.41
CA GLU A 39 11.13 16.49 -26.91
C GLU A 39 11.13 17.89 -26.28
N GLU A 40 10.56 18.88 -26.98
CA GLU A 40 10.40 20.27 -26.48
C GLU A 40 9.64 20.33 -25.14
N ILE A 41 8.63 19.47 -24.96
CA ILE A 41 7.84 19.44 -23.72
C ILE A 41 8.53 18.60 -22.64
N GLU A 42 9.28 17.55 -23.01
CA GLU A 42 10.09 16.74 -22.10
C GLU A 42 11.26 17.56 -21.53
N GLU A 43 11.89 18.45 -22.32
CA GLU A 43 12.90 19.39 -21.82
C GLU A 43 12.32 20.34 -20.75
N VAL A 44 11.11 20.86 -20.96
CA VAL A 44 10.48 21.86 -20.06
C VAL A 44 9.74 21.23 -18.86
N LEU A 45 9.18 20.02 -19.02
CA LEU A 45 8.33 19.37 -18.01
C LEU A 45 8.87 18.03 -17.49
N GLY A 46 9.88 17.44 -18.13
CA GLY A 46 10.39 16.11 -17.79
C GLY A 46 11.11 16.04 -16.45
N GLU A 47 11.83 17.10 -16.09
CA GLU A 47 12.58 17.24 -14.84
C GLU A 47 11.67 17.26 -13.59
N LYS A 48 10.38 17.57 -13.75
CA LYS A 48 9.40 17.60 -12.65
C LYS A 48 8.47 16.39 -12.76
N PRO A 49 8.29 15.58 -11.70
CA PRO A 49 7.33 14.47 -11.70
C PRO A 49 5.89 15.01 -11.65
N CYS A 50 5.38 15.43 -12.82
CA CYS A 50 3.97 15.75 -13.07
C CYS A 50 3.14 14.49 -13.39
N VAL A 51 3.79 13.32 -13.38
CA VAL A 51 3.24 11.99 -13.65
C VAL A 51 2.54 11.44 -12.39
N LYS A 52 1.60 10.51 -12.58
CA LYS A 52 0.81 9.86 -11.51
C LYS A 52 1.71 9.37 -10.35
N PRO A 53 1.24 9.48 -9.10
CA PRO A 53 2.03 9.08 -7.93
C PRO A 53 2.40 7.59 -8.00
N VAL A 54 3.67 7.28 -7.71
CA VAL A 54 4.26 5.92 -7.80
C VAL A 54 3.47 4.89 -7.00
N SER A 55 2.81 5.30 -5.92
CA SER A 55 1.76 4.51 -5.27
C SER A 55 0.60 5.41 -4.84
N ILE A 56 -0.62 4.86 -4.94
CA ILE A 56 -1.80 5.39 -4.25
C ILE A 56 -1.96 4.54 -2.99
N ALA A 57 -1.99 5.17 -1.81
CA ALA A 57 -2.22 4.46 -0.56
C ALA A 57 -3.59 3.76 -0.59
N SER A 58 -3.63 2.51 -0.13
CA SER A 58 -4.79 1.61 -0.23
C SER A 58 -6.08 2.13 0.43
N ASN A 59 -5.97 3.15 1.28
CA ASN A 59 -7.08 3.83 1.94
C ASN A 59 -7.86 4.80 1.02
N LEU A 60 -7.29 5.24 -0.12
CA LEU A 60 -7.95 6.19 -1.03
C LEU A 60 -9.05 5.53 -1.91
N ASN A 61 -9.06 4.20 -2.00
CA ASN A 61 -9.96 3.41 -2.85
C ASN A 61 -11.45 3.50 -2.48
N LYS A 62 -11.82 4.21 -1.41
CA LYS A 62 -13.18 4.21 -0.84
C LYS A 62 -14.02 5.46 -1.12
N ARG A 63 -13.52 6.46 -1.86
CA ARG A 63 -14.24 7.74 -2.09
C ARG A 63 -14.34 8.25 -3.53
N GLN A 64 -13.77 7.55 -4.52
CA GLN A 64 -13.97 7.89 -5.94
C GLN A 64 -14.33 6.65 -6.75
N ARG A 65 -15.64 6.40 -6.87
CA ARG A 65 -16.22 5.51 -7.87
C ARG A 65 -17.10 6.34 -8.80
N GLU A 66 -16.51 6.84 -9.87
CA GLU A 66 -17.18 6.94 -11.17
C GLU A 66 -16.17 6.56 -12.28
N VAL A 67 -16.69 5.93 -13.34
CA VAL A 67 -16.01 5.53 -14.59
C VAL A 67 -15.05 4.31 -14.56
N VAL A 68 -15.66 3.12 -14.48
CA VAL A 68 -15.52 1.98 -15.44
C VAL A 68 -14.13 1.34 -15.72
N ASN A 69 -13.98 0.08 -15.24
CA ASN A 69 -13.41 -1.13 -15.93
C ASN A 69 -11.94 -1.06 -16.47
N CYS A 70 -11.05 -2.06 -16.42
CA CYS A 70 -10.98 -3.46 -15.99
C CYS A 70 -9.45 -3.75 -15.71
N LYS A 71 -8.90 -4.93 -15.36
CA LYS A 71 -9.35 -6.32 -15.15
C LYS A 71 -8.41 -6.98 -14.11
N GLU A 72 -8.69 -8.21 -13.69
CA GLU A 72 -7.80 -9.09 -12.93
C GLU A 72 -6.51 -9.46 -13.68
N LEU A 73 -5.38 -9.50 -12.95
CA LEU A 73 -4.30 -10.46 -13.19
C LEU A 73 -3.74 -10.96 -11.85
N SER A 74 -3.73 -12.28 -11.72
CA SER A 74 -2.89 -13.04 -10.79
C SER A 74 -1.42 -12.87 -11.18
N ASP A 75 -0.47 -12.89 -10.23
CA ASP A 75 0.45 -14.04 -10.05
C ASP A 75 1.67 -13.74 -9.14
N SER A 76 2.06 -14.78 -8.39
CA SER A 76 3.36 -15.13 -7.81
C SER A 76 4.16 -14.14 -6.94
N ASP A 77 4.24 -14.50 -5.66
CA ASP A 77 5.31 -14.13 -4.73
C ASP A 77 6.71 -14.49 -5.27
N LYS A 78 7.63 -13.51 -5.27
CA LYS A 78 9.07 -13.74 -5.10
C LYS A 78 9.70 -12.64 -4.26
N ILE A 79 9.80 -12.88 -2.96
CA ILE A 79 10.67 -12.15 -2.04
C ILE A 79 12.08 -12.73 -2.15
N ASN A 80 13.06 -11.93 -2.54
CA ASN A 80 14.47 -12.29 -2.42
C ASN A 80 15.13 -11.33 -1.41
N GLU A 81 15.37 -11.83 -0.19
CA GLU A 81 16.18 -11.13 0.79
C GLU A 81 17.66 -11.28 0.46
N GLU A 82 18.28 -10.23 -0.09
CA GLU A 82 19.71 -9.97 0.11
C GLU A 82 20.10 -8.59 -0.42
N THR A 83 20.19 -7.62 0.49
CA THR A 83 21.05 -6.45 0.27
C THR A 83 21.76 -6.11 1.56
N SER A 84 22.91 -6.76 1.71
CA SER A 84 24.14 -6.28 2.33
C SER A 84 24.02 -5.02 3.18
N CYS A 85 24.39 -5.17 4.45
CA CYS A 85 24.75 -4.08 5.33
C CYS A 85 25.74 -3.10 4.69
N SER A 86 25.58 -1.81 4.97
CA SER A 86 26.66 -0.82 4.83
C SER A 86 26.63 0.12 6.02
N SER A 87 27.58 -0.11 6.93
CA SER A 87 27.76 0.67 8.15
C SER A 87 28.26 2.07 7.81
N THR A 88 27.47 3.10 8.12
CA THR A 88 27.97 4.48 8.23
C THR A 88 27.76 4.95 9.66
N GLN A 89 28.80 4.78 10.48
CA GLN A 89 28.90 5.46 11.77
C GLN A 89 29.11 6.95 11.50
N ASN A 90 28.25 7.80 12.07
CA ASN A 90 28.45 9.24 12.08
C ASN A 90 28.01 9.79 13.45
N GLU A 91 29.00 10.08 14.29
CA GLU A 91 29.03 11.04 15.39
C GLU A 91 27.76 11.22 16.25
N GLU A 92 27.78 10.65 17.46
CA GLU A 92 26.83 10.98 18.51
C GLU A 92 26.99 12.43 18.98
N THR A 93 26.09 13.31 18.54
CA THR A 93 25.83 14.58 19.24
C THR A 93 24.63 14.41 20.17
N PRO A 94 24.71 14.85 21.45
CA PRO A 94 23.69 14.52 22.43
C PRO A 94 22.34 15.18 22.08
N PRO A 95 21.24 14.42 21.98
CA PRO A 95 19.96 14.95 21.53
C PRO A 95 19.38 15.91 22.56
N LYS A 96 19.46 17.21 22.27
CA LYS A 96 18.79 18.27 23.03
C LYS A 96 17.29 17.95 23.08
N LYS A 97 16.78 17.60 24.27
CA LYS A 97 15.37 17.24 24.52
C LYS A 97 14.45 18.43 24.19
N ARG A 98 14.03 18.53 22.93
CA ARG A 98 13.01 19.48 22.48
C ARG A 98 11.69 19.12 23.16
N LYS A 99 11.01 20.11 23.74
CA LYS A 99 9.68 19.92 24.34
C LYS A 99 8.73 19.44 23.23
N ASN A 100 8.13 18.28 23.45
CA ASN A 100 7.28 17.60 22.47
C ASN A 100 6.14 18.54 22.02
N THR A 101 6.04 18.82 20.72
CA THR A 101 5.03 19.77 20.21
C THR A 101 3.63 19.19 20.35
N ARG A 102 2.60 20.04 20.37
CA ARG A 102 1.20 19.58 20.46
C ARG A 102 0.86 18.54 19.38
N ILE A 103 1.21 18.83 18.13
CA ILE A 103 0.99 17.96 16.97
C ILE A 103 1.73 16.62 17.14
N GLN A 104 2.95 16.66 17.66
CA GLN A 104 3.77 15.46 17.86
C GLN A 104 3.23 14.55 18.99
N ARG A 105 2.54 15.13 19.99
CA ARG A 105 1.78 14.35 20.99
C ARG A 105 0.51 13.74 20.37
N GLU A 106 -0.29 14.54 19.66
CA GLU A 106 -1.50 14.06 18.98
C GLU A 106 -1.17 12.89 18.02
N LEU A 107 -0.03 12.96 17.31
CA LEU A 107 0.47 11.87 16.46
C LEU A 107 0.88 10.62 17.26
N GLN A 108 1.48 10.77 18.45
CA GLN A 108 1.82 9.65 19.33
C GLN A 108 0.55 8.99 19.91
N ASP A 109 -0.45 9.78 20.30
CA ASP A 109 -1.72 9.27 20.81
C ASP A 109 -2.46 8.47 19.72
N TRP A 110 -2.42 8.95 18.47
CA TRP A 110 -3.02 8.25 17.32
C TRP A 110 -2.27 6.96 16.97
N SER A 111 -0.94 6.94 17.02
CA SER A 111 -0.16 5.73 16.78
C SER A 111 -0.38 4.68 17.88
N ALA A 112 -0.48 5.11 19.14
CA ALA A 112 -0.82 4.24 20.27
C ALA A 112 -2.24 3.65 20.14
N ALA A 113 -3.23 4.46 19.73
CA ALA A 113 -4.60 3.99 19.50
C ALA A 113 -4.68 2.94 18.37
N LEU A 114 -3.95 3.13 17.27
CA LEU A 114 -3.86 2.16 16.18
C LEU A 114 -3.21 0.84 16.62
N LEU A 115 -2.15 0.89 17.43
CA LEU A 115 -1.51 -0.30 17.99
C LEU A 115 -2.43 -1.05 18.97
N ALA A 116 -3.21 -0.32 19.78
CA ALA A 116 -4.20 -0.92 20.69
C ALA A 116 -5.34 -1.62 19.93
N ASP A 117 -5.89 -0.97 18.90
CA ASP A 117 -6.91 -1.56 18.01
C ASP A 117 -6.35 -2.80 17.27
N ALA A 118 -5.13 -2.74 16.74
CA ALA A 118 -4.47 -3.90 16.14
C ALA A 118 -4.30 -5.06 17.14
N LYS A 119 -3.84 -4.77 18.36
CA LYS A 119 -3.66 -5.78 19.42
C LYS A 119 -4.97 -6.43 19.83
N THR A 120 -6.03 -5.65 20.10
CA THR A 120 -7.34 -6.20 20.50
C THR A 120 -7.98 -7.06 19.41
N ARG A 121 -7.77 -6.74 18.12
CA ARG A 121 -8.21 -7.58 16.98
C ARG A 121 -7.49 -8.92 16.96
N GLU A 122 -6.19 -8.94 17.23
CA GLU A 122 -5.40 -10.17 17.24
C GLU A 122 -5.74 -11.05 18.45
N GLU A 123 -5.87 -10.46 19.64
CA GLU A 123 -6.39 -11.14 20.84
C GLU A 123 -7.80 -11.72 20.60
N ALA A 124 -8.67 -11.02 19.88
CA ALA A 124 -10.01 -11.51 19.51
C ALA A 124 -10.00 -12.58 18.39
N ARG A 125 -8.92 -12.73 17.62
CA ARG A 125 -8.71 -13.87 16.71
C ARG A 125 -8.23 -15.08 17.49
N GLU A 126 -7.18 -14.89 18.28
CA GLU A 126 -6.57 -15.94 19.09
C GLU A 126 -7.57 -16.57 20.07
N ARG A 127 -8.38 -15.77 20.76
CA ARG A 127 -9.43 -16.30 21.66
C ARG A 127 -10.41 -17.23 20.95
N ARG A 128 -10.91 -16.82 19.77
CA ARG A 128 -11.84 -17.64 18.95
C ARG A 128 -11.17 -18.90 18.42
N HIS A 129 -9.88 -18.83 18.10
CA HIS A 129 -9.09 -19.98 17.69
C HIS A 129 -8.92 -20.98 18.85
N GLN A 130 -8.61 -20.49 20.04
CA GLN A 130 -8.50 -21.29 21.27
C GLN A 130 -9.84 -21.92 21.68
N GLU A 131 -10.94 -21.17 21.59
CA GLU A 131 -12.31 -21.68 21.83
C GLU A 131 -12.64 -22.84 20.89
N ALA A 132 -12.41 -22.69 19.58
CA ALA A 132 -12.63 -23.76 18.59
C ALA A 132 -11.72 -24.99 18.80
N ILE A 133 -10.45 -24.78 19.17
CA ILE A 133 -9.54 -25.87 19.55
C ILE A 133 -10.01 -26.58 20.83
N ALA A 134 -10.51 -25.83 21.81
CA ALA A 134 -11.00 -26.40 23.07
C ALA A 134 -12.26 -27.24 22.85
N GLU A 135 -13.21 -26.78 22.03
CA GLU A 135 -14.40 -27.55 21.63
C GLU A 135 -13.99 -28.85 20.90
N SER A 136 -13.08 -28.76 19.92
CA SER A 136 -12.55 -29.92 19.22
C SER A 136 -11.88 -30.93 20.17
N LYS A 137 -11.05 -30.46 21.11
CA LYS A 137 -10.42 -31.30 22.14
C LYS A 137 -11.44 -31.94 23.08
N ALA A 138 -12.49 -31.21 23.48
CA ALA A 138 -13.55 -31.73 24.32
C ALA A 138 -14.32 -32.88 23.62
N ALA A 139 -14.64 -32.70 22.34
CA ALA A 139 -15.25 -33.76 21.52
C ALA A 139 -14.33 -35.00 21.41
N ILE A 140 -13.04 -34.80 21.08
CA ILE A 140 -12.05 -35.88 21.01
C ILE A 140 -11.96 -36.66 22.34
N ASN A 141 -11.93 -35.96 23.48
CA ASN A 141 -11.90 -36.60 24.79
C ASN A 141 -13.18 -37.40 25.08
N ALA A 142 -14.36 -36.87 24.75
CA ALA A 142 -15.63 -37.59 24.92
C ALA A 142 -15.68 -38.88 24.07
N TYR A 143 -15.19 -38.84 22.82
CA TYR A 143 -15.03 -40.04 22.00
C TYR A 143 -14.02 -41.03 22.57
N LYS A 144 -12.89 -40.53 23.10
CA LYS A 144 -11.85 -41.36 23.72
C LYS A 144 -12.40 -42.12 24.93
N GLU A 145 -13.10 -41.45 25.84
CA GLU A 145 -13.75 -42.09 26.99
C GLU A 145 -14.78 -43.15 26.57
N MET A 146 -15.53 -42.90 25.50
CA MET A 146 -16.50 -43.87 24.97
C MET A 146 -15.80 -45.13 24.44
N MET A 147 -14.68 -44.97 23.72
CA MET A 147 -13.87 -46.09 23.24
C MET A 147 -13.21 -46.86 24.40
N GLU A 148 -12.64 -46.19 25.40
CA GLU A 148 -12.05 -46.86 26.57
C GLU A 148 -13.09 -47.73 27.32
N LYS A 149 -14.33 -47.25 27.45
CA LYS A 149 -15.47 -48.00 28.03
C LYS A 149 -15.95 -49.19 27.17
N LEU A 150 -15.60 -49.23 25.88
CA LEU A 150 -15.87 -50.37 24.99
C LEU A 150 -14.73 -51.39 25.05
N ILE A 151 -13.49 -50.92 25.05
CA ILE A 151 -12.28 -51.76 25.15
C ILE A 151 -12.25 -52.49 26.50
N GLY A 152 -12.54 -51.81 27.61
CA GLY A 152 -12.56 -52.41 28.96
C GLY A 152 -13.73 -53.36 29.25
N LYS A 153 -14.55 -53.70 28.26
CA LYS A 153 -15.64 -54.70 28.34
C LYS A 153 -15.35 -55.96 27.52
N LEU A 154 -14.20 -56.01 26.85
CA LEU A 154 -13.71 -57.13 26.05
C LEU A 154 -12.64 -57.92 26.82
#